data_AF-A0A933EAD0-F1
#
_entry.id   AF-A0A933EAD0-F1
#
_cell.length_a   1.000
_cell.length_b   1.000
_cell.length_c   1.000
_cell.angle_alpha   90.00
_cell.angle_beta   90.00
_cell.angle_gamma   90.00
#
_symmetry.space_group_name_H-M   'P 1'
#
loop_
_entity.id
_entity.type
_entity.pdbx_description
1 polymer ?
#
loop_
_entity_poly.entity_id
_entity_poly.type
_entity_poly.pdbx_seq_one_letter_code
_entity_poly.pdbx_strand_id
1 'polypeptide(L)'
;MTALPARARFFFWSTLGATGCLLWVMASRSNGAAFLWSTLGTAVPVVTAASALVFLARLDPIVVTGGERFGVTFRFDGVVLFAAILLFPGAEAVLVAVLGVGLHQVYAYAVRRERWYVCVFNTAQHTLAVALSAITYRAFAGGSIPPLASTRDLLPIAATAGVYFAVNTGITSTMLAFIRRQRPWDVWVGAHRWTWHFYLSHLALGIFVADLFIAVPLTVPLVLLMVLVVRNAYTSVAIIRDQTRETIELLADTVDRRDPYTFQHSQRVAEYCRLIARRLEVPADEAEAIVQAARVHDVGK
;
A
#
# COMPACT_ATOMS: atom_id res chain seq x y z
N MET A 1 -8.35 15.82 13.55
CA MET A 1 -8.15 14.80 14.61
C MET A 1 -9.31 14.68 15.58
N THR A 2 -10.01 15.78 15.93
CA THR A 2 -11.16 15.78 16.85
C THR A 2 -12.33 14.88 16.40
N ALA A 3 -12.49 14.67 15.10
CA ALA A 3 -13.47 13.74 14.52
C ALA A 3 -13.14 12.24 14.71
N LEU A 4 -11.95 11.89 15.19
CA LEU A 4 -11.56 10.48 15.37
C LEU A 4 -12.05 9.95 16.73
N PRO A 5 -12.50 8.68 16.80
CA PRO A 5 -12.80 8.01 18.06
C PRO A 5 -11.62 8.04 19.03
N ALA A 6 -11.89 8.04 20.35
CA ALA A 6 -10.85 8.08 21.38
C ALA A 6 -9.80 6.96 21.23
N ARG A 7 -10.25 5.73 20.91
CA ARG A 7 -9.36 4.58 20.66
C ARG A 7 -8.42 4.82 19.46
N ALA A 8 -8.93 5.40 18.37
CA ALA A 8 -8.12 5.71 17.20
C ALA A 8 -7.09 6.82 17.49
N ARG A 9 -7.46 7.83 18.29
CA ARG A 9 -6.52 8.88 18.73
C ARG A 9 -5.41 8.32 19.63
N PHE A 10 -5.77 7.49 20.61
CA PHE A 10 -4.79 6.83 21.46
C PHE A 10 -3.83 5.97 20.65
N PHE A 11 -4.36 5.17 19.72
CA PHE A 11 -3.57 4.31 18.85
C PHE A 11 -2.64 5.10 17.91
N PHE A 12 -3.09 6.23 17.39
CA PHE A 12 -2.22 7.15 16.62
C PHE A 12 -0.98 7.55 17.42
N TRP A 13 -1.19 8.04 18.66
CA TRP A 13 -0.10 8.54 19.49
C TRP A 13 0.81 7.41 19.97
N SER A 14 0.26 6.23 20.27
CA SER A 14 1.08 5.07 20.62
C SER A 14 1.97 4.63 19.46
N THR A 15 1.46 4.64 18.23
CA THR A 15 2.27 4.31 17.04
C THR A 15 3.37 5.35 16.83
N LEU A 16 3.03 6.64 16.91
CA LEU A 16 4.03 7.71 16.76
C LEU A 16 5.11 7.66 17.85
N GLY A 17 4.71 7.43 19.10
CA GLY A 17 5.62 7.26 20.23
C GLY A 17 6.52 6.04 20.08
N ALA A 18 5.95 4.90 19.67
CA ALA A 18 6.72 3.69 19.40
C ALA A 18 7.76 3.90 18.29
N THR A 19 7.38 4.56 17.19
CA THR A 19 8.31 4.94 16.12
C THR A 19 9.42 5.86 16.64
N GLY A 20 9.07 6.89 17.41
CA GLY A 20 10.05 7.82 18.00
C GLY A 20 11.04 7.13 18.94
N CYS A 21 10.56 6.28 19.85
CA CYS A 21 11.40 5.49 20.75
C CYS A 21 12.33 4.55 19.97
N LEU A 22 11.83 3.87 18.94
CA LEU A 22 12.66 2.96 18.14
C LEU A 22 13.75 3.71 17.38
N LEU A 23 13.42 4.84 16.76
CA LEU A 23 14.40 5.70 16.09
C LEU A 23 15.47 6.19 17.08
N TRP A 24 15.06 6.57 18.29
CA TRP A 24 16.00 6.99 19.34
C TRP A 24 16.94 5.86 19.75
N VAL A 25 16.43 4.64 19.96
CA VAL A 25 17.26 3.46 20.29
C VAL A 25 18.22 3.11 19.14
N MET A 26 17.79 3.21 17.89
CA MET A 26 18.65 2.97 16.74
C MET A 26 19.75 4.03 16.62
N ALA A 27 19.40 5.30 16.84
CA ALA A 27 20.34 6.41 16.81
C ALA A 27 21.31 6.42 17.99
N SER A 28 20.93 5.89 19.17
CA SER A 28 21.82 5.80 20.33
C SER A 28 22.82 4.65 20.22
N ARG A 29 22.52 3.63 19.39
CA ARG A 29 23.41 2.49 19.14
C ARG A 29 24.40 2.74 18.00
N SER A 30 24.07 3.61 17.06
CA SER A 30 25.04 4.11 16.09
C SER A 30 25.80 5.26 16.74
N ASN A 31 27.13 5.30 16.64
CA ASN A 31 27.89 6.47 17.10
C ASN A 31 27.39 7.70 16.32
N GLY A 32 26.56 8.55 16.93
CA GLY A 32 25.76 9.56 16.20
C GLY A 32 26.56 10.48 15.26
N ALA A 33 27.82 10.78 15.59
CA ALA A 33 28.74 11.53 14.74
C ALA A 33 29.31 10.71 13.57
N ALA A 34 29.65 9.43 13.80
CA ALA A 34 30.10 8.51 12.76
C ALA A 34 28.94 8.08 11.85
N PHE A 35 27.71 8.00 12.38
CA PHE A 35 26.48 7.71 11.65
C PHE A 35 26.14 8.81 10.64
N LEU A 36 26.13 10.08 11.08
CA LEU A 36 25.94 11.21 10.17
C LEU A 36 27.08 11.29 9.14
N TRP A 37 28.35 11.12 9.54
CA TRP A 37 29.49 11.20 8.61
C TRP A 37 29.60 10.00 7.64
N SER A 38 29.33 8.77 8.08
CA SER A 38 29.36 7.59 7.19
C SER A 38 28.22 7.62 6.18
N THR A 39 27.05 8.08 6.60
CA THR A 39 25.88 8.26 5.73
C THR A 39 26.06 9.45 4.78
N LEU A 40 26.77 10.52 5.16
CA LEU A 40 27.01 11.73 4.36
C LEU A 40 28.09 11.61 3.26
N GLY A 41 28.91 10.54 3.26
CA GLY A 41 30.01 10.37 2.29
C GLY A 41 29.62 9.68 0.98
N THR A 42 29.48 8.35 1.00
CA THR A 42 29.27 7.51 -0.21
C THR A 42 27.84 6.97 -0.33
N ALA A 43 27.07 6.94 0.77
CA ALA A 43 25.72 6.41 0.80
C ALA A 43 24.64 7.44 0.41
N VAL A 44 24.91 8.76 0.49
CA VAL A 44 23.91 9.81 0.19
C VAL A 44 23.28 9.67 -1.19
N PRO A 45 24.05 9.52 -2.30
CA PRO A 45 23.44 9.47 -3.63
C PRO A 45 22.52 8.24 -3.78
N VAL A 46 22.89 7.13 -3.15
CA VAL A 46 22.14 5.88 -3.23
C VAL A 46 20.89 5.92 -2.35
N VAL A 47 21.01 6.40 -1.10
CA VAL A 47 19.87 6.58 -0.19
C VAL A 47 18.90 7.62 -0.72
N THR A 48 19.37 8.71 -1.30
CA THR A 48 18.52 9.73 -1.94
C THR A 48 17.83 9.19 -3.18
N ALA A 49 18.54 8.45 -4.04
CA ALA A 49 17.94 7.76 -5.19
C ALA A 49 16.87 6.76 -4.73
N ALA A 50 17.15 5.90 -3.75
CA ALA A 50 16.19 4.97 -3.19
C ALA A 50 14.96 5.67 -2.58
N SER A 51 15.17 6.79 -1.89
CA SER A 51 14.08 7.62 -1.35
C SER A 51 13.22 8.24 -2.45
N ALA A 52 13.84 8.72 -3.53
CA ALA A 52 13.13 9.23 -4.69
C ALA A 52 12.33 8.12 -5.39
N LEU A 53 12.86 6.90 -5.47
CA LEU A 53 12.15 5.74 -6.00
C LEU A 53 10.91 5.41 -5.15
N VAL A 54 11.04 5.40 -3.82
CA VAL A 54 9.88 5.23 -2.91
C VAL A 54 8.85 6.33 -3.16
N PHE A 55 9.27 7.59 -3.26
CA PHE A 55 8.36 8.71 -3.55
C PHE A 55 7.59 8.50 -4.86
N LEU A 56 8.29 8.21 -5.96
CA LEU A 56 7.70 8.00 -7.28
C LEU A 56 6.76 6.79 -7.31
N ALA A 57 7.14 5.69 -6.66
CA ALA A 57 6.31 4.49 -6.56
C ALA A 57 4.99 4.70 -5.79
N ARG A 58 4.85 5.81 -5.05
CA ARG A 58 3.64 6.17 -4.30
C ARG A 58 2.72 7.18 -5.00
N LEU A 59 3.21 7.88 -6.03
CA LEU A 59 2.49 9.03 -6.63
C LEU A 59 1.07 8.70 -7.07
N ASP A 60 0.82 7.57 -7.72
CA ASP A 60 -0.56 7.15 -8.03
C ASP A 60 -0.82 5.74 -7.53
N PRO A 61 -1.58 5.60 -6.42
CA PRO A 61 -1.94 4.29 -5.93
C PRO A 61 -2.89 3.60 -6.90
N ILE A 62 -2.68 2.30 -7.13
CA ILE A 62 -3.68 1.46 -7.78
C ILE A 62 -4.71 1.10 -6.72
N VAL A 63 -5.91 1.65 -6.85
CA VAL A 63 -7.04 1.20 -6.06
C VAL A 63 -7.51 -0.12 -6.67
N VAL A 64 -7.07 -1.24 -6.09
CA VAL A 64 -7.61 -2.54 -6.44
C VAL A 64 -8.96 -2.66 -5.73
N THR A 65 -10.03 -2.38 -6.46
CA THR A 65 -11.44 -2.53 -6.04
C THR A 65 -11.84 -4.01 -5.94
N GLY A 66 -11.00 -4.85 -5.32
CA GLY A 66 -11.30 -6.28 -5.06
C GLY A 66 -12.02 -6.53 -3.74
N GLY A 67 -12.48 -5.48 -3.06
CA GLY A 67 -13.10 -5.57 -1.74
C GLY A 67 -13.64 -4.22 -1.29
N GLU A 68 -14.74 -3.78 -1.90
CA GLU A 68 -15.36 -2.46 -1.63
C GLU A 68 -15.69 -2.21 -0.15
N ARG A 69 -15.85 -3.26 0.67
CA ARG A 69 -16.06 -3.10 2.12
C ARG A 69 -14.89 -2.44 2.85
N PHE A 70 -13.65 -2.61 2.36
CA PHE A 70 -12.47 -2.13 3.09
C PHE A 70 -11.60 -1.11 2.36
N GLY A 71 -11.65 -1.04 1.02
CA GLY A 71 -10.94 -0.03 0.24
C GLY A 71 -9.43 -0.10 0.48
N VAL A 72 -8.81 -1.24 0.13
CA VAL A 72 -7.36 -1.42 0.33
C VAL A 72 -6.62 -0.84 -0.87
N THR A 73 -5.82 0.18 -0.60
CA THR A 73 -4.99 0.83 -1.61
C THR A 73 -3.68 0.07 -1.77
N PHE A 74 -3.42 -0.46 -2.96
CA PHE A 74 -2.16 -1.12 -3.26
C PHE A 74 -1.13 -0.12 -3.77
N ARG A 75 0.10 -0.21 -3.26
CA ARG A 75 1.23 0.62 -3.70
C ARG A 75 2.46 -0.25 -3.87
N PHE A 76 3.29 0.09 -4.86
CA PHE A 76 4.50 -0.65 -5.22
C PHE A 76 5.74 -0.24 -4.43
N ASP A 77 5.61 0.76 -3.57
CA ASP A 77 6.75 1.26 -2.79
C ASP A 77 7.29 0.24 -1.79
N GLY A 78 6.47 -0.74 -1.40
CA GLY A 78 6.93 -1.88 -0.63
C GLY A 78 8.07 -2.65 -1.30
N VAL A 79 8.16 -2.66 -2.65
CA VAL A 79 9.23 -3.37 -3.37
C VAL A 79 10.55 -2.69 -3.10
N VAL A 80 10.56 -1.36 -3.20
CA VAL A 80 11.75 -0.53 -2.97
C VAL A 80 12.13 -0.53 -1.50
N LEU A 81 11.15 -0.44 -0.59
CA LEU A 81 11.38 -0.52 0.84
C LEU A 81 11.94 -1.89 1.26
N PHE A 82 11.43 -2.97 0.68
CA PHE A 82 11.95 -4.31 0.97
C PHE A 82 13.38 -4.49 0.45
N ALA A 83 13.67 -4.05 -0.78
CA ALA A 83 15.03 -4.03 -1.31
C ALA A 83 15.97 -3.20 -0.41
N ALA A 84 15.52 -2.04 0.06
CA ALA A 84 16.29 -1.19 0.96
C ALA A 84 16.59 -1.88 2.31
N ILE A 85 15.64 -2.65 2.87
CA ILE A 85 15.86 -3.43 4.10
C ILE A 85 16.98 -4.47 3.91
N LEU A 86 17.04 -5.12 2.75
CA LEU A 86 18.03 -6.15 2.44
C LEU A 86 19.42 -5.56 2.13
N LEU A 87 19.47 -4.41 1.46
CA LEU A 87 20.71 -3.81 0.96
C LEU A 87 21.43 -2.93 1.99
N PHE A 88 20.69 -2.15 2.77
CA PHE A 88 21.28 -1.07 3.56
C PHE A 88 21.44 -1.43 5.04
N PRO A 89 22.43 -0.81 5.73
CA PRO A 89 22.40 -0.54 7.17
C PRO A 89 20.99 -0.20 7.67
N GLY A 90 20.61 -0.68 8.86
CA GLY A 90 19.20 -0.68 9.27
C GLY A 90 18.70 0.75 9.47
N ALA A 91 19.60 1.62 9.91
CA ALA A 91 19.35 3.05 10.01
C ALA A 91 19.23 3.74 8.63
N GLU A 92 19.99 3.30 7.62
CA GLU A 92 19.89 3.82 6.24
C GLU A 92 18.60 3.36 5.55
N ALA A 93 18.20 2.09 5.71
CA ALA A 93 16.91 1.61 5.25
C ALA A 93 15.74 2.41 5.86
N VAL A 94 15.86 2.74 7.15
CA VAL A 94 14.90 3.59 7.86
C VAL A 94 14.91 5.02 7.32
N LEU A 95 16.08 5.59 7.00
CA LEU A 95 16.17 6.90 6.34
C LEU A 95 15.48 6.89 4.97
N VAL A 96 15.66 5.85 4.16
CA VAL A 96 14.96 5.68 2.87
C VAL A 96 13.44 5.73 3.08
N ALA A 97 12.93 5.04 4.10
CA ALA A 97 11.51 5.05 4.43
C ALA A 97 11.03 6.43 4.89
N VAL A 98 11.74 7.08 5.81
CA VAL A 98 11.36 8.39 6.35
C VAL A 98 11.38 9.45 5.25
N LEU A 99 12.43 9.50 4.42
CA LEU A 99 12.56 10.49 3.35
C LEU A 99 11.58 10.21 2.22
N GLY A 100 11.55 8.98 1.69
CA GLY A 100 10.70 8.63 0.56
C GLY A 100 9.21 8.68 0.89
N VAL A 101 8.79 8.01 1.96
CA VAL A 101 7.38 8.04 2.40
C VAL A 101 7.03 9.43 2.93
N GLY A 102 7.89 10.04 3.75
CA GLY A 102 7.64 11.37 4.33
C GLY A 102 7.48 12.44 3.25
N LEU A 103 8.35 12.49 2.24
CA LEU A 103 8.23 13.44 1.13
C LEU A 103 6.94 13.21 0.34
N HIS A 104 6.55 11.94 0.12
CA HIS A 104 5.27 11.63 -0.52
C HIS A 104 4.11 12.15 0.34
N GLN A 105 4.18 11.99 1.66
CA GLN A 105 3.12 12.46 2.55
C GLN A 105 3.05 14.00 2.61
N VAL A 106 4.18 14.71 2.47
CA VAL A 106 4.19 16.17 2.30
C VAL A 106 3.50 16.56 0.99
N TYR A 107 3.81 15.87 -0.12
CA TYR A 107 3.10 16.06 -1.39
C TYR A 107 1.60 15.78 -1.26
N ALA A 108 1.21 14.69 -0.61
CA ALA A 108 -0.19 14.32 -0.39
C ALA A 108 -0.94 15.36 0.45
N TYR A 109 -0.29 15.94 1.46
CA TYR A 109 -0.85 17.03 2.24
C TYR A 109 -0.98 18.33 1.42
N ALA A 110 0.08 18.75 0.74
CA ALA A 110 0.14 20.04 0.06
C ALA A 110 -0.70 20.07 -1.22
N VAL A 111 -0.65 19.00 -2.03
CA VAL A 111 -1.26 18.93 -3.35
C VAL A 111 -2.60 18.19 -3.30
N ARG A 112 -2.65 17.01 -2.66
CA ARG A 112 -3.88 16.20 -2.57
C ARG A 112 -4.81 16.57 -1.42
N ARG A 113 -4.42 17.56 -0.61
CA ARG A 113 -5.19 18.03 0.56
C ARG A 113 -5.56 16.89 1.52
N GLU A 114 -4.70 15.86 1.60
CA GLU A 114 -4.88 14.80 2.58
C GLU A 114 -4.80 15.37 4.00
N ARG A 115 -5.48 14.70 4.94
CA ARG A 115 -5.49 15.13 6.34
C ARG A 115 -4.09 14.91 6.93
N TRP A 116 -3.50 15.95 7.53
CA TRP A 116 -2.15 15.92 8.11
C TRP A 116 -1.88 14.70 9.02
N TYR A 117 -2.88 14.29 9.80
CA TYR A 117 -2.73 13.16 10.72
C TYR A 117 -2.71 11.81 10.00
N VAL A 118 -3.31 11.69 8.81
CA VAL A 118 -3.17 10.50 7.97
C VAL A 118 -1.75 10.45 7.40
N CYS A 119 -1.24 11.59 6.95
CA CYS A 119 0.14 11.75 6.45
C CYS A 119 1.16 11.33 7.50
N VAL A 120 1.09 11.91 8.71
CA VAL A 120 2.01 11.59 9.82
C VAL A 120 1.88 10.13 10.25
N PHE A 121 0.66 9.61 10.36
CA PHE A 121 0.44 8.22 10.75
C PHE A 121 1.06 7.24 9.76
N ASN A 122 0.85 7.47 8.45
CA ASN A 122 1.37 6.59 7.40
C ASN A 122 2.89 6.60 7.38
N THR A 123 3.53 7.77 7.54
CA THR A 123 5.00 7.84 7.67
C THR A 123 5.47 7.04 8.88
N ALA A 124 4.90 7.28 10.07
CA ALA A 124 5.29 6.59 11.30
C ALA A 124 5.11 5.07 11.20
N GLN A 125 4.02 4.62 10.59
CA GLN A 125 3.69 3.22 10.37
C GLN A 125 4.69 2.55 9.40
N HIS A 126 5.07 3.19 8.29
CA HIS A 126 6.05 2.62 7.35
C HIS A 126 7.44 2.59 7.97
N THR A 127 7.83 3.67 8.65
CA THR A 127 9.10 3.74 9.39
C THR A 127 9.21 2.62 10.43
N LEU A 128 8.15 2.38 11.20
CA LEU A 128 8.14 1.31 12.21
C LEU A 128 8.24 -0.08 11.58
N ALA A 129 7.50 -0.33 10.50
CA ALA A 129 7.56 -1.60 9.76
C ALA A 129 8.97 -1.85 9.21
N VAL A 130 9.58 -0.85 8.57
CA VAL A 130 10.94 -0.96 8.00
C VAL A 130 11.98 -1.16 9.10
N ALA A 131 11.89 -0.43 10.21
CA ALA A 131 12.83 -0.56 11.31
C ALA A 131 12.79 -1.96 11.96
N LEU A 132 11.60 -2.48 12.28
CA LEU A 132 11.45 -3.81 12.86
C LEU A 132 11.88 -4.91 11.89
N SER A 133 11.58 -4.77 10.60
CA SER A 133 12.06 -5.69 9.57
C SER A 133 13.57 -5.65 9.41
N ALA A 134 14.20 -4.47 9.40
CA ALA A 134 15.65 -4.35 9.32
C ALA A 134 16.37 -4.92 10.54
N ILE A 135 15.80 -4.78 11.73
CA ILE A 135 16.30 -5.44 12.95
C ILE A 135 16.19 -6.96 12.81
N THR A 136 15.04 -7.45 12.32
CA THR A 136 14.81 -8.89 12.10
C THR A 136 15.82 -9.46 11.11
N TYR A 137 15.98 -8.83 9.95
CA TYR A 137 16.92 -9.28 8.92
C TYR A 137 18.34 -9.39 9.46
N ARG A 138 18.81 -8.37 10.20
CA ARG A 138 20.14 -8.37 10.81
C ARG A 138 20.33 -9.42 11.87
N ALA A 139 19.30 -9.66 12.68
CA ALA A 139 19.35 -10.66 13.74
C ALA A 139 19.49 -12.09 13.18
N PHE A 140 18.84 -12.37 12.05
CA PHE A 140 18.83 -13.71 11.44
C PHE A 140 19.91 -13.92 10.37
N ALA A 141 20.15 -12.92 9.50
CA ALA A 141 21.10 -13.01 8.39
C ALA A 141 22.50 -12.53 8.75
N GLY A 142 22.69 -11.87 9.90
CA GLY A 142 23.97 -11.24 10.27
C GLY A 142 24.37 -10.07 9.35
N GLY A 143 23.49 -9.65 8.43
CA GLY A 143 23.79 -8.64 7.43
C GLY A 143 24.51 -9.18 6.19
N SER A 144 24.31 -10.47 5.84
CA SER A 144 24.82 -11.03 4.59
C SER A 144 24.25 -10.28 3.38
N ILE A 145 25.16 -9.91 2.48
CA ILE A 145 24.91 -9.29 1.16
C ILE A 145 25.83 -10.04 0.18
N PRO A 146 25.34 -10.52 -0.99
CA PRO A 146 23.97 -10.41 -1.51
C PRO A 146 22.95 -11.30 -0.77
N PRO A 147 21.67 -10.92 -0.76
CA PRO A 147 20.62 -11.63 -0.02
C PRO A 147 20.32 -13.05 -0.52
N LEU A 148 20.61 -13.42 -1.78
CA LEU A 148 20.45 -14.81 -2.30
C LEU A 148 21.79 -15.50 -2.58
N ALA A 149 22.72 -15.47 -1.62
CA ALA A 149 23.98 -16.19 -1.76
C ALA A 149 23.81 -17.70 -1.48
N SER A 150 22.90 -18.09 -0.59
CA SER A 150 22.68 -19.48 -0.17
C SER A 150 21.22 -19.77 0.18
N THR A 151 20.84 -21.05 0.19
CA THR A 151 19.50 -21.50 0.66
C THR A 151 19.25 -21.15 2.14
N ARG A 152 20.30 -20.91 2.91
CA ARG A 152 20.21 -20.49 4.32
C ARG A 152 19.66 -19.06 4.47
N ASP A 153 19.79 -18.22 3.43
CA ASP A 153 19.31 -16.83 3.46
C ASP A 153 17.78 -16.73 3.26
N LEU A 154 17.14 -17.80 2.78
CA LEU A 154 15.69 -17.85 2.55
C LEU A 154 14.88 -17.65 3.84
N LEU A 155 15.33 -18.23 4.96
CA LEU A 155 14.63 -18.12 6.24
C LEU A 155 14.68 -16.68 6.80
N PRO A 156 15.85 -16.01 6.91
CA PRO A 156 15.91 -14.59 7.26
C PRO A 156 15.07 -13.68 6.36
N ILE A 157 15.07 -13.92 5.05
CA ILE A 157 14.27 -13.13 4.10
C ILE A 157 12.77 -13.33 4.33
N ALA A 158 12.33 -14.58 4.45
CA ALA A 158 10.93 -14.91 4.71
C ALA A 158 10.46 -14.34 6.06
N ALA A 159 11.27 -14.44 7.11
CA ALA A 159 10.99 -13.85 8.41
C ALA A 159 10.86 -12.32 8.33
N THR A 160 11.77 -11.67 7.61
CA THR A 160 11.78 -10.22 7.40
C THR A 160 10.53 -9.73 6.67
N ALA A 161 10.10 -10.44 5.63
CA ALA A 161 8.86 -10.13 4.92
C ALA A 161 7.62 -10.41 5.77
N GLY A 162 7.61 -11.49 6.55
CA GLY A 162 6.55 -11.77 7.51
C GLY A 162 6.38 -10.64 8.51
N VAL A 163 7.48 -10.14 9.09
CA VAL A 163 7.47 -8.98 9.99
C VAL A 163 7.00 -7.72 9.27
N TYR A 164 7.51 -7.44 8.06
CA TYR A 164 7.12 -6.26 7.30
C TYR A 164 5.61 -6.26 7.02
N PHE A 165 5.11 -7.38 6.51
CA PHE A 165 3.70 -7.58 6.20
C PHE A 165 2.84 -7.45 7.46
N ALA A 166 3.15 -8.18 8.52
CA ALA A 166 2.35 -8.20 9.75
C ALA A 166 2.30 -6.82 10.42
N VAL A 167 3.44 -6.13 10.52
CA VAL A 167 3.50 -4.79 11.15
C VAL A 167 2.79 -3.74 10.28
N ASN A 168 3.09 -3.67 8.98
CA ASN A 168 2.50 -2.70 8.06
C ASN A 168 0.96 -2.84 7.99
N THR A 169 0.49 -4.05 7.71
CA THR A 169 -0.95 -4.31 7.55
C THR A 169 -1.68 -4.35 8.88
N GLY A 170 -1.06 -4.88 9.93
CA GLY A 170 -1.64 -4.93 11.28
C GLY A 170 -1.91 -3.54 11.86
N ILE A 171 -0.96 -2.61 11.73
CA ILE A 171 -1.14 -1.22 12.18
C ILE A 171 -2.26 -0.54 11.39
N THR A 172 -2.25 -0.69 10.06
CA THR A 172 -3.26 -0.09 9.19
C THR A 172 -4.67 -0.63 9.48
N SER A 173 -4.82 -1.95 9.59
CA SER A 173 -6.09 -2.60 9.92
C SER A 173 -6.58 -2.24 11.31
N THR A 174 -5.69 -2.13 12.29
CA THR A 174 -6.08 -1.76 13.66
C THR A 174 -6.58 -0.31 13.72
N MET A 175 -5.89 0.62 13.06
CA MET A 175 -6.35 2.00 12.94
C MET A 175 -7.73 2.06 12.27
N LEU A 176 -7.88 1.37 11.14
CA LEU A 176 -9.14 1.33 10.39
C LEU A 176 -10.28 0.72 11.22
N ALA A 177 -10.00 -0.35 11.98
CA ALA A 177 -10.96 -0.99 12.86
C ALA A 177 -11.44 -0.05 13.98
N PHE A 178 -10.55 0.73 14.58
CA PHE A 178 -10.94 1.71 15.59
C PHE A 178 -11.76 2.87 15.01
N ILE A 179 -11.50 3.27 13.77
CA ILE A 179 -12.31 4.27 13.06
C ILE A 179 -13.71 3.71 12.77
N ARG A 180 -13.80 2.47 12.27
CA ARG A 180 -15.05 1.81 11.88
C ARG A 180 -15.80 1.13 13.03
N ARG A 181 -15.25 1.15 14.26
CA ARG A 181 -15.77 0.44 15.44
C ARG A 181 -15.96 -1.06 15.22
N GLN A 182 -15.04 -1.68 14.50
CA GLN A 182 -15.01 -3.12 14.22
C GLN A 182 -13.84 -3.79 14.97
N ARG A 183 -13.79 -5.12 14.97
CA ARG A 183 -12.66 -5.87 15.54
C ARG A 183 -11.47 -5.81 14.56
N PRO A 184 -10.23 -5.54 15.02
CA PRO A 184 -9.05 -5.47 14.16
C PRO A 184 -8.83 -6.70 13.29
N TRP A 185 -9.07 -7.89 13.83
CA TRP A 185 -8.92 -9.16 13.12
C TRP A 185 -9.87 -9.27 11.93
N ASP A 186 -11.16 -8.94 12.11
CA ASP A 186 -12.16 -9.00 11.04
C ASP A 186 -11.81 -8.04 9.89
N VAL A 187 -11.32 -6.85 10.24
CA VAL A 187 -10.83 -5.87 9.26
C VAL A 187 -9.58 -6.38 8.55
N TRP A 188 -8.65 -7.00 9.28
CA TRP A 188 -7.40 -7.48 8.72
C TRP A 188 -7.62 -8.64 7.75
N VAL A 189 -8.39 -9.67 8.15
CA VAL A 189 -8.75 -10.80 7.30
C VAL A 189 -9.56 -10.31 6.10
N GLY A 190 -10.58 -9.48 6.32
CA GLY A 190 -11.42 -8.95 5.25
C GLY A 190 -10.65 -8.12 4.22
N ALA A 191 -9.65 -7.37 4.67
CA ALA A 191 -8.81 -6.53 3.80
C ALA A 191 -7.69 -7.32 3.08
N HIS A 192 -7.09 -8.32 3.73
CA HIS A 192 -5.84 -8.91 3.25
C HIS A 192 -5.94 -10.35 2.73
N ARG A 193 -7.04 -11.07 2.99
CA ARG A 193 -7.22 -12.45 2.50
C ARG A 193 -7.16 -12.61 0.98
N TRP A 194 -7.44 -11.54 0.24
CA TRP A 194 -7.40 -11.51 -1.22
C TRP A 194 -6.21 -10.75 -1.79
N THR A 195 -5.39 -10.11 -0.94
CA THR A 195 -4.25 -9.30 -1.37
C THR A 195 -2.91 -9.93 -1.01
N TRP A 196 -2.88 -11.07 -0.31
CA TRP A 196 -1.66 -11.76 0.10
C TRP A 196 -0.69 -12.03 -1.06
N HIS A 197 -1.20 -12.37 -2.25
CA HIS A 197 -0.36 -12.63 -3.42
C HIS A 197 0.40 -11.38 -3.87
N PHE A 198 -0.14 -10.18 -3.63
CA PHE A 198 0.54 -8.95 -3.98
C PHE A 198 1.74 -8.70 -3.05
N TYR A 199 1.63 -9.12 -1.78
CA TYR A 199 2.74 -9.08 -0.82
C TYR A 199 3.79 -10.16 -1.13
N LEU A 200 3.37 -11.31 -1.65
CA LEU A 200 4.31 -12.33 -2.14
C LEU A 200 5.11 -11.81 -3.35
N SER A 201 4.44 -11.16 -4.31
CA SER A 201 5.10 -10.52 -5.46
C SER A 201 6.07 -9.42 -5.02
N HIS A 202 5.72 -8.67 -3.96
CA HIS A 202 6.59 -7.68 -3.35
C HIS A 202 7.88 -8.28 -2.78
N LEU A 203 7.78 -9.41 -2.08
CA LEU A 203 8.95 -10.14 -1.59
C LEU A 203 9.83 -10.59 -2.77
N ALA A 204 9.24 -11.25 -3.76
CA ALA A 204 9.99 -11.77 -4.91
C ALA A 204 10.69 -10.64 -5.68
N LEU A 205 9.97 -9.56 -5.97
CA LEU A 205 10.49 -8.43 -6.73
C LEU A 205 11.50 -7.60 -5.90
N GLY A 206 11.29 -7.45 -4.60
CA GLY A 206 12.21 -6.73 -3.73
C GLY A 206 13.57 -7.45 -3.59
N ILE A 207 13.56 -8.78 -3.49
CA ILE A 207 14.79 -9.59 -3.52
C ILE A 207 15.48 -9.44 -4.88
N PHE A 208 14.72 -9.59 -5.96
CA PHE A 208 15.26 -9.44 -7.32
C PHE A 208 15.90 -8.07 -7.54
N VAL A 209 15.25 -6.99 -7.10
CA VAL A 209 15.79 -5.63 -7.17
C VAL A 209 17.05 -5.48 -6.32
N ALA A 210 17.11 -6.11 -5.14
CA ALA A 210 18.28 -6.07 -4.29
C ALA A 210 19.49 -6.75 -4.97
N ASP A 211 19.35 -7.98 -5.46
CA ASP A 211 20.45 -8.67 -6.15
C ASP A 211 20.85 -7.97 -7.44
N LEU A 212 19.88 -7.47 -8.21
CA LEU A 212 20.14 -6.77 -9.45
C LEU A 212 20.88 -5.44 -9.21
N PHE A 213 20.56 -4.73 -8.12
CA PHE A 213 21.29 -3.54 -7.70
C PHE A 213 22.76 -3.85 -7.44
N ILE A 214 23.06 -4.97 -6.77
CA ILE A 214 24.43 -5.39 -6.47
C ILE A 214 25.16 -5.79 -7.74
N ALA A 215 24.51 -6.53 -8.63
CA ALA A 215 25.11 -7.01 -9.86
C ALA A 215 25.40 -5.88 -10.86
N VAL A 216 24.41 -5.01 -11.11
CA VAL A 216 24.50 -3.91 -12.08
C VAL A 216 23.67 -2.71 -11.60
N PRO A 217 24.24 -1.80 -10.78
CA PRO A 217 23.50 -0.66 -10.21
C PRO A 217 22.82 0.25 -11.25
N LEU A 218 23.39 0.32 -12.46
CA LEU A 218 22.86 1.13 -13.56
C LEU A 218 21.50 0.64 -14.08
N THR A 219 21.06 -0.56 -13.71
CA THR A 219 19.75 -1.11 -14.11
C THR A 219 18.59 -0.56 -13.28
N VAL A 220 18.85 0.08 -12.14
CA VAL A 220 17.81 0.57 -11.22
C VAL A 220 16.88 1.60 -11.89
N PRO A 221 17.37 2.59 -12.66
CA PRO A 221 16.49 3.46 -13.44
C PRO A 221 15.66 2.71 -14.48
N LEU A 222 16.16 1.61 -15.04
CA LEU A 222 15.43 0.79 -16.00
C LEU A 222 14.31 -0.01 -15.33
N VAL A 223 14.57 -0.57 -14.15
CA VAL A 223 13.53 -1.21 -13.33
C VAL A 223 12.48 -0.19 -12.91
N LEU A 224 12.88 1.02 -12.54
CA LEU A 224 11.94 2.11 -12.29
C LEU A 224 11.09 2.41 -13.52
N LEU A 225 11.71 2.55 -14.70
CA LEU A 225 10.99 2.75 -15.95
C LEU A 225 9.98 1.63 -16.18
N MET A 226 10.38 0.37 -15.97
CA MET A 226 9.48 -0.79 -16.07
C MET A 226 8.32 -0.69 -15.08
N VAL A 227 8.57 -0.38 -13.81
CA VAL A 227 7.51 -0.22 -12.80
C VAL A 227 6.58 0.93 -13.17
N LEU A 228 7.10 2.05 -13.70
CA LEU A 228 6.29 3.18 -14.16
C LEU A 228 5.45 2.82 -15.39
N VAL A 229 5.99 2.06 -16.33
CA VAL A 229 5.27 1.55 -17.51
C VAL A 229 4.17 0.59 -17.09
N VAL A 230 4.48 -0.39 -16.23
CA VAL A 230 3.51 -1.35 -15.69
C VAL A 230 2.42 -0.62 -14.91
N ARG A 231 2.79 0.35 -14.07
CA ARG A 231 1.84 1.22 -13.38
C ARG A 231 0.93 1.95 -14.37
N ASN A 232 1.49 2.60 -15.38
CA ASN A 232 0.72 3.35 -16.37
C ASN A 232 -0.24 2.43 -17.16
N ALA A 233 0.17 1.20 -17.45
CA ALA A 233 -0.67 0.18 -18.06
C ALA A 233 -1.84 -0.20 -17.14
N TYR A 234 -1.59 -0.47 -15.85
CA TYR A 234 -2.66 -0.80 -14.90
C TYR A 234 -3.64 0.35 -14.70
N THR A 235 -3.16 1.59 -14.58
CA THR A 235 -4.03 2.78 -14.47
C THR A 235 -4.88 2.94 -15.73
N SER A 236 -4.28 2.78 -16.92
CA SER A 236 -5.02 2.82 -18.18
C SER A 236 -6.11 1.76 -18.23
N VAL A 237 -5.83 0.53 -17.79
CA VAL A 237 -6.83 -0.55 -17.74
C VAL A 237 -7.97 -0.21 -16.78
N ALA A 238 -7.68 0.37 -15.61
CA ALA A 238 -8.71 0.78 -14.66
C ALA A 238 -9.60 1.90 -15.24
N ILE A 239 -9.00 2.92 -15.85
CA ILE A 239 -9.73 4.02 -16.51
C ILE A 239 -10.63 3.49 -17.63
N ILE A 240 -10.10 2.59 -18.48
CA ILE A 240 -10.87 1.99 -19.58
C ILE A 240 -12.07 1.21 -19.03
N ARG A 241 -11.91 0.48 -17.92
CA ARG A 241 -13.02 -0.26 -17.29
C ARG A 241 -14.11 0.68 -16.78
N ASP A 242 -13.73 1.75 -16.08
CA ASP A 242 -14.69 2.73 -15.56
C ASP A 242 -15.43 3.46 -16.69
N GLN A 243 -14.71 3.89 -17.74
CA GLN A 243 -15.30 4.52 -18.91
C GLN A 243 -16.24 3.57 -19.68
N THR A 244 -15.87 2.29 -19.78
CA THR A 244 -16.72 1.27 -20.41
C THR A 244 -18.01 1.09 -19.61
N ARG A 245 -17.92 1.03 -18.28
CA ARG A 245 -19.08 0.95 -17.39
C ARG A 245 -20.01 2.15 -17.56
N GLU A 246 -19.46 3.37 -17.50
CA GLU A 246 -20.22 4.61 -17.71
C GLU A 246 -20.89 4.63 -19.08
N THR A 247 -20.19 4.20 -20.13
CA THR A 247 -20.74 4.12 -21.49
C THR A 247 -21.90 3.13 -21.56
N ILE A 248 -21.78 1.95 -20.94
CA ILE A 248 -22.86 0.96 -20.90
C ILE A 248 -24.07 1.51 -20.12
N GLU A 249 -23.84 2.18 -18.99
CA GLU A 249 -24.92 2.80 -18.20
C GLU A 249 -25.62 3.91 -18.99
N LEU A 250 -24.90 4.73 -19.75
CA LEU A 250 -25.46 5.76 -20.64
C LEU A 250 -26.24 5.15 -21.82
N LEU A 251 -25.77 4.05 -22.38
CA LEU A 251 -26.49 3.31 -23.43
C LEU A 251 -27.80 2.75 -22.88
N ALA A 252 -27.78 2.13 -21.69
CA ALA A 252 -28.97 1.65 -21.01
C ALA A 252 -29.97 2.79 -20.77
N ASP A 253 -29.50 3.95 -20.29
CA ASP A 253 -30.35 5.12 -20.07
C ASP A 253 -30.92 5.68 -21.37
N THR A 254 -30.20 5.55 -22.48
CA THR A 254 -30.67 5.99 -23.81
C THR A 254 -31.72 5.04 -24.37
N VAL A 255 -31.55 3.72 -24.20
CA VAL A 255 -32.56 2.70 -24.55
C VAL A 255 -33.83 2.90 -23.72
N ASP A 256 -33.69 3.05 -22.39
CA ASP A 256 -34.81 3.30 -21.47
C ASP A 256 -35.58 4.59 -21.81
N ARG A 257 -34.92 5.60 -22.38
CA ARG A 257 -35.56 6.85 -22.83
C ARG A 257 -36.37 6.70 -24.11
N ARG A 258 -36.06 5.72 -24.94
CA ARG A 258 -36.76 5.48 -26.21
C ARG A 258 -38.15 4.87 -25.99
N ASP A 259 -38.34 4.18 -24.87
CA ASP A 259 -39.63 3.64 -24.45
C ASP A 259 -40.34 4.63 -23.47
N PRO A 260 -41.44 5.29 -23.90
CA PRO A 260 -42.17 6.26 -23.08
C PRO A 260 -42.70 5.71 -21.75
N TYR A 261 -42.79 4.39 -21.59
CA TYR A 261 -43.38 3.74 -20.42
C TYR A 261 -42.35 3.32 -19.34
N THR A 262 -41.04 3.37 -19.62
CA THR A 262 -39.99 2.80 -18.74
C THR A 262 -38.93 3.81 -18.27
N PHE A 263 -39.18 5.12 -18.32
CA PHE A 263 -38.20 6.12 -17.88
C PHE A 263 -37.64 5.81 -16.47
N GLN A 264 -36.32 5.64 -16.39
CA GLN A 264 -35.57 5.27 -15.17
C GLN A 264 -35.96 3.91 -14.55
N HIS A 265 -36.57 2.99 -15.30
CA HIS A 265 -36.92 1.65 -14.80
C HIS A 265 -35.66 0.90 -14.34
N SER A 266 -34.63 0.83 -15.19
CA SER A 266 -33.39 0.10 -14.89
C SER A 266 -32.64 0.70 -13.69
N GLN A 267 -32.74 2.02 -13.47
CA GLN A 267 -32.26 2.68 -12.25
C GLN A 267 -32.98 2.17 -11.00
N ARG A 268 -34.31 2.18 -11.02
CA ARG A 268 -35.14 1.75 -9.88
C ARG A 268 -34.92 0.27 -9.56
N VAL A 269 -34.85 -0.59 -10.57
CA VAL A 269 -34.57 -2.02 -10.37
C VAL A 269 -33.20 -2.22 -9.72
N ALA A 270 -32.15 -1.57 -10.22
CA ALA A 270 -30.82 -1.63 -9.62
C ALA A 270 -30.81 -1.13 -8.16
N GLU A 271 -31.58 -0.09 -7.84
CA GLU A 271 -31.72 0.41 -6.48
C GLU A 271 -32.45 -0.57 -5.56
N TYR A 272 -33.55 -1.19 -6.01
CA TYR A 272 -34.23 -2.24 -5.26
C TYR A 272 -33.34 -3.47 -5.04
N CYS A 273 -32.64 -3.93 -6.06
CA CYS A 273 -31.65 -5.01 -5.95
C CYS A 273 -30.59 -4.68 -4.89
N ARG A 274 -30.09 -3.43 -4.85
CA ARG A 274 -29.13 -2.98 -3.84
C ARG A 274 -29.70 -3.07 -2.42
N LEU A 275 -30.94 -2.61 -2.22
CA LEU A 275 -31.60 -2.64 -0.92
C LEU A 275 -31.87 -4.08 -0.46
N ILE A 276 -32.33 -4.95 -1.37
CA ILE A 276 -32.57 -6.37 -1.11
C ILE A 276 -31.26 -7.08 -0.74
N ALA A 277 -30.20 -6.90 -1.53
CA ALA A 277 -28.89 -7.52 -1.29
C ALA A 277 -28.30 -7.08 0.05
N ARG A 278 -28.45 -5.79 0.42
CA ARG A 278 -28.06 -5.29 1.76
C ARG A 278 -28.86 -5.95 2.87
N ARG A 279 -30.17 -6.14 2.69
CA ARG A 279 -31.04 -6.72 3.72
C ARG A 279 -30.79 -8.21 3.93
N LEU A 280 -30.43 -8.92 2.87
CA LEU A 280 -30.05 -10.33 2.85
C LEU A 280 -28.57 -10.57 3.24
N GLU A 281 -27.83 -9.51 3.56
CA GLU A 281 -26.40 -9.56 3.94
C GLU A 281 -25.50 -10.25 2.90
N VAL A 282 -25.89 -10.20 1.62
CA VAL A 282 -25.13 -10.75 0.50
C VAL A 282 -23.70 -10.18 0.51
N PRO A 283 -22.67 -11.00 0.19
CA PRO A 283 -21.31 -10.52 0.01
C PRO A 283 -21.27 -9.30 -0.92
N ALA A 284 -20.46 -8.29 -0.60
CA ALA A 284 -20.54 -6.99 -1.27
C ALA A 284 -20.19 -7.07 -2.77
N ASP A 285 -19.24 -7.92 -3.11
CA ASP A 285 -18.83 -8.30 -4.46
C ASP A 285 -19.99 -8.89 -5.28
N GLU A 286 -20.73 -9.81 -4.67
CA GLU A 286 -21.90 -10.44 -5.31
C GLU A 286 -23.08 -9.47 -5.39
N ALA A 287 -23.30 -8.66 -4.34
CA ALA A 287 -24.31 -7.61 -4.33
C ALA A 287 -24.07 -6.56 -5.43
N GLU A 288 -22.81 -6.17 -5.66
CA GLU A 288 -22.48 -5.21 -6.71
C GLU A 288 -22.69 -5.81 -8.10
N ALA A 289 -22.30 -7.07 -8.31
CA ALA A 289 -22.56 -7.78 -9.57
C ALA A 289 -24.06 -7.86 -9.88
N ILE A 290 -24.90 -8.17 -8.88
CA ILE A 290 -26.37 -8.18 -9.01
C ILE A 290 -26.89 -6.79 -9.41
N VAL A 291 -26.41 -5.73 -8.76
CA VAL A 291 -26.83 -4.36 -9.03
C VAL A 291 -26.41 -3.89 -10.42
N GLN A 292 -25.19 -4.23 -10.85
CA GLN A 292 -24.72 -3.92 -12.20
C GLN A 292 -25.52 -4.67 -13.26
N ALA A 293 -25.76 -5.98 -13.06
CA ALA A 293 -26.59 -6.79 -13.96
C ALA A 293 -28.02 -6.24 -14.08
N ALA A 294 -28.63 -5.86 -12.95
CA ALA A 294 -29.94 -5.23 -12.92
C ALA A 294 -29.98 -3.91 -13.71
N ARG A 295 -28.89 -3.14 -13.72
CA ARG A 295 -28.87 -1.86 -14.43
C ARG A 295 -28.85 -2.02 -15.96
N VAL A 296 -28.35 -3.13 -16.46
CA VAL A 296 -28.15 -3.34 -17.90
C VAL A 296 -29.04 -4.46 -18.48
N HIS A 297 -29.96 -4.99 -17.68
CA HIS A 297 -30.74 -6.18 -18.02
C HIS A 297 -31.58 -6.05 -19.30
N ASP A 298 -31.99 -4.83 -19.63
CA ASP A 298 -32.86 -4.52 -20.77
C ASP A 298 -32.11 -3.88 -21.96
N VAL A 299 -30.78 -3.77 -21.92
CA VAL A 299 -29.95 -3.16 -23.00
C VAL A 299 -30.09 -3.88 -24.34
N GLY A 300 -30.45 -5.17 -24.34
CA GLY A 300 -30.58 -5.99 -25.56
C GLY A 300 -31.96 -5.98 -26.24
N LYS A 301 -32.92 -5.18 -25.75
CA LYS A 301 -34.23 -5.00 -26.40
C LYS A 301 -34.12 -4.17 -27.67
#